data_AF-A0AAN8NKD4-F1
#
_entry.id   AF-A0AAN8NKD4-F1
#
_cell.length_a   1.000
_cell.length_b   1.000
_cell.length_c   1.000
_cell.angle_alpha   90.00
_cell.angle_beta   90.00
_cell.angle_gamma   90.00
#
_symmetry.space_group_name_H-M   'P 1'
#
loop_
_entity.id
_entity.type
_entity.pdbx_description
1 polymer ?
#
loop_
_entity_poly.entity_id
_entity_poly.type
_entity_poly.pdbx_seq_one_letter_code
_entity_poly.pdbx_strand_id
1 'polypeptide(L)'
;MVKIGDFGLVTTITTPSAASMYRTVNKGTPLYMSPEQKTGGKYDEKTDIFSLGMIYFELLWDMSTVSEKIKVLESLRTRIFPCDFCKKFFLEHKLIREMLSESPANRLNAKEIAAFLKCFLLQNQTGRLQKTV
;
A
#
# COMPACT_ATOMS: atom_id res chain seq x y z
N MET A 1 7.21 -9.37 18.90
CA MET A 1 7.18 -10.16 17.64
C MET A 1 5.82 -9.95 17.02
N VAL A 2 5.73 -9.33 15.85
CA VAL A 2 4.45 -9.16 15.13
C VAL A 2 4.22 -10.44 14.32
N LYS A 3 3.12 -11.15 14.59
CA LYS A 3 2.69 -12.34 13.84
C LYS A 3 1.58 -11.91 12.89
N ILE A 4 1.82 -12.06 11.58
CA ILE A 4 0.76 -11.89 10.57
C ILE A 4 -0.03 -13.18 10.56
N GLY A 5 -1.33 -13.09 10.83
CA GLY A 5 -2.23 -14.22 10.90
C GLY A 5 -3.59 -13.86 10.36
N ASP A 6 -3.72 -13.82 9.03
CA ASP A 6 -4.97 -14.12 8.35
C ASP A 6 -4.69 -14.39 6.86
N PHE A 7 -5.00 -15.60 6.37
CA PHE A 7 -4.98 -15.97 4.94
C PHE A 7 -6.40 -16.15 4.41
N GLY A 8 -7.38 -15.50 5.02
CA GLY A 8 -8.79 -15.59 4.65
C GLY A 8 -9.12 -14.86 3.36
N LEU A 9 -9.25 -15.63 2.26
CA LEU A 9 -10.27 -15.54 1.19
C LEU A 9 -9.70 -15.98 -0.19
N VAL A 10 -9.40 -17.28 -0.32
CA VAL A 10 -9.32 -17.90 -1.66
C VAL A 10 -10.74 -17.93 -2.23
N THR A 11 -11.02 -17.16 -3.29
CA THR A 11 -12.33 -17.16 -3.95
C THR A 11 -12.20 -17.58 -5.42
N THR A 12 -13.01 -18.56 -5.78
CA THR A 12 -13.18 -19.13 -7.12
C THR A 12 -13.62 -18.10 -8.15
N ILE A 13 -13.06 -18.23 -9.36
CA ILE A 13 -13.21 -17.30 -10.48
C ILE A 13 -14.63 -17.42 -11.05
N THR A 14 -15.49 -16.43 -10.78
CA THR A 14 -16.75 -16.26 -11.50
C THR A 14 -16.84 -14.83 -12.04
N THR A 15 -16.86 -14.74 -13.36
CA THR A 15 -16.96 -13.56 -14.26
C THR A 15 -17.41 -12.23 -13.63
N PRO A 16 -16.65 -11.12 -13.80
CA PRO A 16 -17.02 -9.82 -13.24
C PRO A 16 -17.98 -9.05 -14.16
N SER A 17 -19.11 -8.59 -13.60
CA SER A 17 -19.94 -7.51 -14.14
C SER A 17 -19.64 -6.25 -13.33
N ALA A 18 -19.70 -5.06 -13.93
CA ALA A 18 -19.41 -3.80 -13.23
C ALA A 18 -20.26 -3.58 -11.96
N ALA A 19 -21.44 -4.21 -11.89
CA ALA A 19 -22.29 -4.20 -10.68
C ALA A 19 -21.88 -5.22 -9.61
N SER A 20 -21.15 -6.30 -9.96
CA SER A 20 -20.65 -7.27 -8.98
C SER A 20 -19.42 -6.76 -8.23
N MET A 21 -18.69 -5.79 -8.77
CA MET A 21 -17.57 -5.09 -8.09
C MET A 21 -18.04 -4.34 -6.82
N TYR A 22 -19.27 -3.84 -6.81
CA TYR A 22 -19.89 -3.22 -5.64
C TYR A 22 -20.46 -4.25 -4.64
N ARG A 23 -20.64 -5.52 -5.04
CA ARG A 23 -21.22 -6.56 -4.17
C ARG A 23 -20.16 -7.41 -3.46
N THR A 24 -18.93 -7.47 -3.97
CA THR A 24 -17.76 -8.00 -3.22
C THR A 24 -17.24 -7.05 -2.14
N VAL A 25 -17.85 -5.86 -1.99
CA VAL A 25 -17.65 -4.91 -0.87
C VAL A 25 -17.81 -5.57 0.51
N ASN A 26 -18.52 -6.71 0.61
CA ASN A 26 -18.76 -7.38 1.88
C ASN A 26 -17.82 -8.56 2.20
N LYS A 27 -16.86 -8.92 1.34
CA LYS A 27 -15.83 -9.92 1.66
C LYS A 27 -14.50 -9.54 0.98
N GLY A 28 -13.71 -8.72 1.68
CA GLY A 28 -12.48 -8.07 1.23
C GLY A 28 -12.61 -6.54 1.22
N THR A 29 -11.54 -5.79 1.50
CA THR A 29 -11.58 -4.32 1.48
C THR A 29 -11.09 -3.81 0.12
N PRO A 30 -11.99 -3.49 -0.83
CA PRO A 30 -11.63 -3.21 -2.24
C PRO A 30 -10.70 -2.01 -2.43
N LEU A 31 -10.59 -1.14 -1.42
CA LEU A 31 -9.69 0.01 -1.43
C LEU A 31 -8.21 -0.40 -1.54
N TYR A 32 -7.84 -1.59 -1.05
CA TYR A 32 -6.45 -2.06 -1.08
C TYR A 32 -6.13 -2.98 -2.28
N MET A 33 -7.13 -3.40 -3.07
CA MET A 33 -6.90 -4.30 -4.20
C MET A 33 -6.01 -3.68 -5.27
N SER A 34 -5.08 -4.46 -5.81
CA SER A 34 -4.24 -4.06 -6.93
C SER A 34 -5.05 -3.82 -8.22
N PRO A 35 -4.52 -3.05 -9.20
CA PRO A 35 -5.16 -2.86 -10.50
C PRO A 35 -5.44 -4.19 -11.23
N GLU A 36 -4.51 -5.14 -11.17
CA GLU A 36 -4.64 -6.45 -11.82
C GLU A 36 -5.68 -7.35 -11.15
N GLN A 37 -5.88 -7.25 -9.83
CA GLN A 37 -6.98 -7.95 -9.15
C GLN A 37 -8.34 -7.46 -9.64
N LYS A 38 -8.48 -6.15 -9.93
CA LYS A 38 -9.74 -5.58 -10.43
C LYS A 38 -10.07 -6.07 -11.84
N THR A 39 -9.08 -6.38 -12.66
CA THR A 39 -9.26 -6.85 -14.04
C THR A 39 -9.34 -8.38 -14.15
N GLY A 40 -9.26 -9.11 -13.03
CA GLY A 40 -9.24 -10.58 -13.03
C GLY A 40 -7.91 -11.17 -13.51
N GLY A 41 -6.83 -10.39 -13.44
CA GLY A 41 -5.48 -10.82 -13.78
C GLY A 41 -4.92 -11.86 -12.81
N LYS A 42 -3.73 -12.38 -13.15
CA LYS A 42 -3.04 -13.37 -12.34
C LYS A 42 -2.59 -12.73 -11.02
N TYR A 43 -3.02 -13.30 -9.91
CA TYR A 43 -2.55 -12.94 -8.57
C TYR A 43 -1.12 -13.42 -8.37
N ASP A 44 -0.25 -12.51 -7.92
CA ASP A 44 1.15 -12.79 -7.61
C ASP A 44 1.59 -12.06 -6.33
N GLU A 45 2.83 -12.27 -5.89
CA GLU A 45 3.43 -11.57 -4.75
C GLU A 45 3.41 -10.03 -4.87
N LYS A 46 3.37 -9.47 -6.10
CA LYS A 46 3.37 -8.03 -6.36
C LYS A 46 2.01 -7.41 -6.11
N THR A 47 0.95 -8.21 -6.20
CA THR A 47 -0.40 -7.84 -5.76
C THR A 47 -0.42 -7.52 -4.26
N ASP A 48 0.26 -8.32 -3.44
CA ASP A 48 0.38 -8.08 -2.00
C ASP A 48 1.22 -6.83 -1.70
N ILE A 49 2.27 -6.58 -2.50
CA ILE A 49 3.07 -5.35 -2.40
C ILE A 49 2.22 -4.10 -2.64
N PHE A 50 1.31 -4.12 -3.61
CA PHE A 50 0.40 -2.99 -3.84
C PHE A 50 -0.49 -2.75 -2.61
N SER A 51 -1.11 -3.82 -2.11
CA SER A 51 -1.98 -3.76 -0.92
C SER A 51 -1.22 -3.23 0.30
N LEU A 52 0.02 -3.68 0.49
CA LEU A 52 0.91 -3.21 1.54
C LEU A 52 1.25 -1.73 1.38
N GLY A 53 1.44 -1.22 0.15
CA GLY A 53 1.70 0.19 -0.11
C GLY A 53 0.54 1.09 0.30
N MET A 54 -0.69 0.65 0.04
CA MET A 54 -1.91 1.37 0.44
C MET A 54 -2.05 1.42 1.97
N ILE A 55 -1.83 0.28 2.65
CA ILE A 55 -1.87 0.21 4.12
C ILE A 55 -0.73 1.03 4.72
N TYR A 56 0.46 0.99 4.14
CA TYR A 56 1.61 1.73 4.65
C TYR A 56 1.40 3.25 4.57
N PHE A 57 0.79 3.75 3.49
CA PHE A 57 0.36 5.14 3.43
C PHE A 57 -0.63 5.47 4.56
N GLU A 58 -1.66 4.64 4.73
CA GLU A 58 -2.69 4.86 5.75
C GLU A 58 -2.13 4.89 7.17
N LEU A 59 -1.11 4.08 7.47
CA LEU A 59 -0.44 4.09 8.77
C LEU A 59 0.34 5.38 9.04
N LEU A 60 0.77 6.09 7.99
CA LEU A 60 1.58 7.31 8.10
C LEU A 60 0.74 8.58 8.04
N TRP A 61 -0.37 8.55 7.32
CA TRP A 61 -1.21 9.72 7.06
C TRP A 61 -2.54 9.61 7.79
N ASP A 62 -2.71 10.46 8.80
CA ASP A 62 -3.95 10.55 9.55
C ASP A 62 -5.04 11.20 8.71
N MET A 63 -6.22 10.57 8.68
CA MET A 63 -7.38 11.00 7.91
C MET A 63 -8.57 11.04 8.85
N SER A 64 -9.09 12.24 9.09
CA SER A 64 -10.09 12.47 10.15
C SER A 64 -11.46 11.89 9.81
N THR A 65 -11.75 11.65 8.54
CA THR A 65 -13.05 11.15 8.09
C THR A 65 -12.94 9.99 7.09
N VAL A 66 -13.94 9.13 7.08
CA VAL A 66 -14.03 8.00 6.14
C VAL A 66 -14.11 8.50 4.68
N SER A 67 -14.85 9.59 4.43
CA SER A 67 -15.00 10.17 3.09
C SER A 67 -13.68 10.72 2.55
N GLU A 68 -12.90 11.38 3.41
CA GLU A 68 -11.55 11.84 3.07
C GLU A 68 -10.66 10.64 2.75
N LYS A 69 -10.69 9.60 3.59
CA LYS A 69 -9.93 8.37 3.37
C LYS A 69 -10.21 7.76 2.00
N ILE A 70 -11.48 7.60 1.63
CA ILE A 70 -11.84 7.03 0.31
C ILE A 70 -11.28 7.89 -0.82
N LYS A 71 -11.44 9.22 -0.73
CA LYS A 71 -10.96 10.16 -1.76
C LYS A 71 -9.44 10.11 -1.92
N VAL A 72 -8.71 10.10 -0.80
CA VAL A 72 -7.24 10.05 -0.79
C VAL A 72 -6.76 8.69 -1.31
N LEU A 73 -7.32 7.59 -0.83
CA LEU A 73 -6.94 6.25 -1.29
C LEU A 73 -7.23 6.04 -2.78
N GLU A 74 -8.36 6.53 -3.31
CA GLU A 74 -8.62 6.48 -4.76
C GLU A 74 -7.59 7.32 -5.56
N SER A 75 -7.20 8.49 -5.04
CA SER A 75 -6.16 9.33 -5.67
C SER A 75 -4.77 8.67 -5.63
N LEU A 76 -4.47 7.91 -4.58
CA LEU A 76 -3.21 7.19 -4.46
C LEU A 76 -3.07 6.06 -5.48
N ARG A 77 -4.16 5.48 -5.96
CA ARG A 77 -4.12 4.48 -7.02
C ARG A 77 -3.50 5.03 -8.31
N THR A 78 -3.70 6.31 -8.59
CA THR A 78 -3.08 7.02 -9.71
C THR A 78 -1.75 7.69 -9.32
N ARG A 79 -1.23 7.35 -8.14
CA ARG A 79 0.01 7.87 -7.54
C ARG A 79 -0.03 9.38 -7.27
N ILE A 80 -1.20 9.92 -6.97
CA ILE A 80 -1.39 11.30 -6.50
C ILE A 80 -1.42 11.30 -4.97
N PHE A 81 -0.43 11.94 -4.37
CA PHE A 81 -0.28 12.05 -2.92
C PHE A 81 -0.70 13.44 -2.41
N PRO A 82 -1.19 13.57 -1.17
CA PRO A 82 -1.36 14.87 -0.53
C PRO A 82 -0.04 15.65 -0.53
N CYS A 83 -0.08 16.94 -0.86
CA CYS A 83 1.14 17.76 -0.99
C CYS A 83 1.99 17.78 0.29
N ASP A 84 1.33 17.77 1.45
CA ASP A 84 2.00 17.78 2.76
C ASP A 84 2.61 16.43 3.13
N PHE A 85 2.09 15.33 2.58
CA PHE A 85 2.67 14.00 2.75
C PHE A 85 4.07 13.95 2.15
N CYS A 86 4.24 14.44 0.92
CA CYS A 86 5.53 14.46 0.23
C CYS A 86 6.61 15.26 0.98
N LYS A 87 6.21 16.29 1.73
CA LYS A 87 7.13 17.13 2.52
C LYS A 87 7.50 16.47 3.84
N LYS A 88 6.53 15.87 4.53
CA LYS A 88 6.72 15.28 5.86
C LYS A 88 7.38 13.91 5.81
N PHE A 89 7.08 13.13 4.76
CA PHE A 89 7.47 11.74 4.60
C PHE A 89 8.11 11.51 3.23
N PHE A 90 9.17 12.27 2.92
CA PHE A 90 9.79 12.26 1.59
C PHE A 90 10.30 10.88 1.16
N LEU A 91 10.93 10.14 2.08
CA LEU A 91 11.51 8.82 1.79
C LEU A 91 10.41 7.74 1.66
N GLU A 92 9.45 7.77 2.57
CA GLU A 92 8.31 6.85 2.58
C GLU A 92 7.43 7.10 1.36
N HIS A 93 7.22 8.36 0.95
CA HIS A 93 6.57 8.71 -0.30
C HIS A 93 7.27 8.06 -1.50
N LYS A 94 8.61 8.15 -1.58
CA LYS A 94 9.36 7.51 -2.67
C LYS A 94 9.13 6.00 -2.67
N LEU A 95 9.19 5.35 -1.50
CA LEU A 95 8.97 3.91 -1.38
C LEU A 95 7.53 3.51 -1.77
N ILE A 96 6.53 4.16 -1.19
CA ILE A 96 5.11 3.88 -1.46
C ILE A 96 4.79 4.09 -2.93
N ARG A 97 5.33 5.13 -3.56
CA ARG A 97 5.14 5.38 -4.99
C ARG A 97 5.61 4.22 -5.87
N GLU A 98 6.72 3.57 -5.52
CA GLU A 98 7.21 2.39 -6.22
C GLU A 98 6.36 1.14 -5.92
N MET A 99 5.87 0.99 -4.69
CA MET A 99 4.96 -0.10 -4.30
C MET A 99 3.62 -0.01 -5.03
N LEU A 100 3.13 1.20 -5.30
CA LEU A 100 1.86 1.48 -5.99
C LEU A 100 2.00 1.61 -7.52
N SER A 101 3.08 1.09 -8.11
CA SER A 101 3.25 1.10 -9.57
C SER A 101 2.13 0.30 -10.26
N GLU A 102 1.59 0.81 -11.37
CA GLU A 102 0.46 0.16 -12.05
C GLU A 102 0.83 -1.22 -12.58
N SER A 103 2.01 -1.33 -13.21
CA SER A 103 2.54 -2.61 -13.68
C SER A 103 3.23 -3.39 -12.54
N PRO A 104 2.83 -4.65 -12.28
CA PRO A 104 3.48 -5.52 -11.28
C PRO A 104 4.99 -5.66 -11.48
N ALA A 105 5.46 -5.67 -12.73
CA ALA A 105 6.88 -5.82 -13.06
C ALA A 105 7.74 -4.64 -12.57
N ASN A 106 7.15 -3.45 -12.49
CA ASN A 106 7.83 -2.24 -12.03
C ASN A 106 7.74 -2.06 -10.50
N ARG A 107 6.94 -2.87 -9.79
CA ARG A 107 6.87 -2.81 -8.33
C ARG A 107 8.12 -3.44 -7.74
N LEU A 108 8.60 -2.89 -6.62
CA LEU A 108 9.65 -3.52 -5.82
C LEU A 108 9.21 -4.90 -5.33
N ASN A 109 10.16 -5.82 -5.11
CA ASN A 109 9.89 -7.07 -4.41
C ASN A 109 10.02 -6.89 -2.89
N ALA A 110 9.50 -7.85 -2.12
CA ALA A 110 9.51 -7.78 -0.66
C ALA A 110 10.93 -7.67 -0.07
N LYS A 111 11.95 -8.27 -0.70
CA LYS A 111 13.34 -8.20 -0.24
C LYS A 111 13.90 -6.79 -0.39
N GLU A 112 13.63 -6.13 -1.51
CA GLU A 112 14.04 -4.76 -1.79
C GLU A 112 13.39 -3.78 -0.82
N ILE A 113 12.09 -3.94 -0.56
CA ILE A 113 11.35 -3.12 0.42
C ILE A 113 11.94 -3.32 1.82
N ALA A 114 12.22 -4.55 2.22
CA ALA A 114 12.84 -4.84 3.52
C ALA A 114 14.25 -4.24 3.63
N ALA A 115 15.06 -4.28 2.56
CA ALA A 115 16.38 -3.67 2.53
C ALA A 115 16.29 -2.13 2.66
N PHE A 116 15.34 -1.52 1.96
CA PHE A 116 15.09 -0.08 2.04
C PHE A 116 14.70 0.34 3.47
N LEU A 117 13.75 -0.37 4.08
CA LEU A 117 13.30 -0.10 5.45
C LEU A 117 14.41 -0.33 6.48
N LYS A 118 15.24 -1.36 6.31
CA LYS A 118 16.41 -1.58 7.18
C LYS A 118 17.40 -0.42 7.10
N CYS A 119 17.72 0.05 5.90
CA CYS A 119 18.59 1.20 5.71
C CYS A 119 18.04 2.45 6.41
N PHE A 120 16.75 2.71 6.25
CA PHE A 120 16.05 3.80 6.91
C PHE A 120 16.08 3.72 8.43
N LEU A 121 15.79 2.54 9.00
CA LEU A 121 15.80 2.34 10.45
C LEU A 121 17.21 2.53 11.04
N LEU A 122 18.25 2.09 10.34
CA LEU A 122 19.64 2.30 10.76
C LEU A 122 20.02 3.78 10.74
N GLN A 123 19.60 4.53 9.72
CA GLN A 123 19.83 5.98 9.66
C GLN A 123 19.13 6.74 10.79
N ASN A 124 17.90 6.36 11.12
CA ASN A 124 17.12 7.01 12.19
C ASN A 124 17.57 6.61 13.60
N GLN A 125 18.18 5.43 13.78
CA GLN A 125 18.82 5.06 15.04
C GLN A 125 20.13 5.84 15.28
N THR A 126 20.89 6.10 14.22
CA THR A 126 22.15 6.86 14.31
C THR A 126 21.90 8.34 14.64
N GLY A 127 20.79 8.91 14.16
CA GLY A 127 20.38 10.29 14.44
C GLY A 127 19.93 10.58 15.89
N ARG A 128 19.62 9.55 16.69
CA ARG A 128 19.28 9.73 18.12
C ARG A 128 20.48 9.86 19.05
N LEU A 129 21.69 9.51 18.59
CA LEU A 129 22.91 9.59 19.41
C LEU A 129 23.64 10.95 19.33
N GLN A 130 23.09 11.94 18.60
CA GLN A 130 23.71 13.27 18.46
C GLN A 130 22.88 14.44 19.01
N LYS A 131 21.78 14.18 19.75
CA LYS A 131 20.98 15.23 20.43
C LYS A 131 21.16 15.22 21.95
N THR A 132 22.37 15.00 22.42
CA THR A 132 22.71 15.22 23.83
C THR A 132 24.09 15.88 23.91
N VAL A 133 24.11 17.17 23.59
CA VAL A 133 25.07 18.14 24.15
C VAL A 133 24.30 19.41 24.43
#